data_AF-A0A9X7UU96-F1
#
_entry.id   AF-A0A9X7UU96-F1
#
_cell.length_a   1.000
_cell.length_b   1.000
_cell.length_c   1.000
_cell.angle_alpha   90.00
_cell.angle_beta   90.00
_cell.angle_gamma   90.00
#
_symmetry.space_group_name_H-M   'P 1'
#
loop_
_entity.id
_entity.type
_entity.pdbx_description
1 polymer ?
#
loop_
_entity_poly.entity_id
_entity_poly.type
_entity_poly.pdbx_seq_one_letter_code
_entity_poly.pdbx_strand_id
1 'polypeptide(L)'
;MLQVTRLASVIALTGVAISAHATNGYFTHATSVKAQGMAGVATALAHDSLTAAVNPAAIGNLSAKQQLDLGVTYFKPERESRISGNPGLDGSFDGNDTKAFWMPEVGFARQHSDVLSYGIALYGNGGMNTDYARNPFDPSNASGSAGVNLEQLFVTSTVAYRLNDQHVLGLGLTWVHQSFKANGIQGFAMMSQDGGAVSNQGTDTSTGWGVKLGWQGEVLKERLTLVA
;
A
#
# COMPACT_ATOMS: atom_id res chain seq x y z
N MET A 1 36.94 -35.10 -27.88
CA MET A 1 36.48 -33.70 -27.77
C MET A 1 35.00 -33.75 -27.42
N LEU A 2 34.69 -33.88 -26.13
CA LEU A 2 33.34 -34.12 -25.60
C LEU A 2 32.81 -32.81 -25.01
N GLN A 3 31.66 -32.36 -25.52
CA GLN A 3 30.93 -31.20 -25.03
C GLN A 3 30.42 -31.47 -23.62
N VAL A 4 30.80 -30.61 -22.67
CA VAL A 4 30.34 -30.66 -21.28
C VAL A 4 29.01 -29.91 -21.20
N THR A 5 27.91 -30.65 -21.22
CA THR A 5 26.56 -30.15 -20.98
C THR A 5 26.42 -29.82 -19.50
N ARG A 6 26.48 -28.54 -19.13
CA ARG A 6 26.15 -28.07 -17.77
C ARG A 6 24.63 -27.97 -17.63
N LEU A 7 24.01 -28.97 -17.01
CA LEU A 7 22.65 -28.84 -16.47
C LEU A 7 22.68 -27.82 -15.32
N ALA A 8 22.10 -26.65 -15.52
CA ALA A 8 21.80 -25.72 -14.45
C ALA A 8 20.49 -26.14 -13.79
N SER A 9 20.59 -26.74 -12.61
CA SER A 9 19.45 -27.07 -11.76
C SER A 9 18.84 -25.78 -11.22
N VAL A 10 17.78 -25.28 -11.85
CA VAL A 10 16.97 -24.18 -11.31
C VAL A 10 16.14 -24.74 -10.15
N ILE A 11 16.58 -24.51 -8.92
CA ILE A 11 15.70 -24.67 -7.75
C ILE A 11 14.80 -23.45 -7.73
N ALA A 12 13.66 -23.55 -8.41
CA ALA A 12 12.56 -22.62 -8.20
C ALA A 12 11.94 -22.98 -6.84
N LEU A 13 12.29 -22.20 -5.81
CA LEU A 13 11.54 -22.20 -4.55
C LEU A 13 10.19 -21.52 -4.80
N THR A 14 9.32 -22.17 -5.57
CA THR A 14 7.91 -21.79 -5.63
C THR A 14 7.29 -22.18 -4.30
N GLY A 15 7.34 -21.27 -3.33
CA GLY A 15 6.48 -21.36 -2.17
C GLY A 15 5.05 -21.49 -2.68
N VAL A 16 4.38 -22.58 -2.34
CA VAL A 16 2.95 -22.75 -2.61
C VAL A 16 2.27 -21.61 -1.86
N ALA A 17 1.86 -20.57 -2.60
CA ALA A 17 1.04 -19.51 -2.06
C ALA A 17 -0.33 -20.13 -1.77
N ILE A 18 -0.49 -20.64 -0.55
CA ILE A 18 -1.80 -20.90 0.03
C ILE A 18 -2.56 -19.58 -0.05
N SER A 19 -3.68 -19.58 -0.78
CA SER A 19 -4.57 -18.43 -0.90
C SER A 19 -5.06 -18.03 0.48
N ALA A 20 -4.33 -17.15 1.15
CA ALA A 20 -4.87 -16.39 2.25
C ALA A 20 -5.86 -15.41 1.62
N HIS A 21 -7.16 -15.67 1.78
CA HIS A 21 -8.22 -14.72 1.48
C HIS A 21 -8.18 -13.57 2.52
N ALA A 22 -7.05 -12.88 2.61
CA ALA A 22 -6.94 -11.62 3.33
C ALA A 22 -7.27 -10.52 2.32
N THR A 23 -8.32 -9.76 2.57
CA THR A 23 -8.46 -8.46 1.92
C THR A 23 -7.26 -7.62 2.35
N ASN A 24 -6.73 -6.77 1.47
CA ASN A 24 -5.64 -5.85 1.82
C ASN A 24 -6.06 -4.81 2.88
N GLY A 25 -7.30 -4.91 3.39
CA GLY A 25 -7.85 -4.20 4.53
C GLY A 25 -7.87 -2.71 4.27
N TYR A 26 -6.77 -2.05 4.61
CA TYR A 26 -6.57 -0.61 4.48
C TYR A 26 -5.56 -0.20 3.40
N PHE A 27 -4.71 -1.12 2.96
CA PHE A 27 -3.67 -0.82 1.99
C PHE A 27 -4.17 -0.94 0.56
N THR A 28 -3.76 0.01 -0.28
CA THR A 28 -3.91 -0.14 -1.72
C THR A 28 -3.06 -1.32 -2.19
N HIS A 29 -3.50 -2.01 -3.24
CA HIS A 29 -2.79 -3.16 -3.78
C HIS A 29 -1.55 -2.77 -4.61
N ALA A 30 -1.36 -1.48 -4.88
CA ALA A 30 -0.17 -0.94 -5.53
C ALA A 30 -0.06 0.58 -5.32
N THR A 31 1.18 1.08 -5.36
CA THR A 31 1.52 2.50 -5.18
C THR A 31 1.46 3.32 -6.46
N SER A 32 1.28 2.69 -7.63
CA SER A 32 1.15 3.39 -8.92
C SER A 32 0.02 2.83 -9.78
N VAL A 33 -0.57 3.61 -10.68
CA VAL A 33 -1.61 3.17 -11.64
C VAL A 33 -1.09 2.04 -12.53
N LYS A 34 0.18 2.09 -12.94
CA LYS A 34 0.80 1.02 -13.74
C LYS A 34 0.93 -0.28 -12.94
N ALA A 35 1.40 -0.21 -11.69
CA ALA A 35 1.47 -1.36 -10.81
C ALA A 35 0.08 -1.92 -10.50
N GLN A 36 -0.93 -1.06 -10.29
CA GLN A 36 -2.34 -1.45 -10.12
C GLN A 36 -2.85 -2.22 -11.35
N GLY A 37 -2.57 -1.71 -12.55
CA GLY A 37 -2.91 -2.39 -13.81
C GLY A 37 -2.23 -3.74 -13.99
N MET A 38 -1.11 -3.99 -13.30
CA MET A 38 -0.39 -5.27 -13.26
C MET A 38 -0.69 -6.07 -11.98
N ALA A 39 -1.80 -5.80 -11.30
CA ALA A 39 -2.22 -6.50 -10.08
C ALA A 39 -1.18 -6.46 -8.93
N GLY A 40 -0.45 -5.34 -8.79
CA GLY A 40 0.48 -5.10 -7.69
C GLY A 40 1.95 -5.39 -8.00
N VAL A 41 2.29 -5.77 -9.24
CA VAL A 41 3.68 -6.04 -9.63
C VAL A 41 4.50 -4.75 -9.63
N ALA A 42 5.43 -4.61 -8.68
CA ALA A 42 6.28 -3.43 -8.57
C ALA A 42 7.70 -3.67 -8.00
N THR A 43 7.99 -4.86 -7.45
CA THR A 43 9.27 -5.09 -6.73
C THR A 43 10.47 -5.26 -7.66
N ALA A 44 10.32 -6.04 -8.74
CA ALA A 44 11.41 -6.33 -9.68
C ALA A 44 11.37 -5.47 -10.96
N LEU A 45 10.18 -4.96 -11.31
CA LEU A 45 9.97 -4.24 -12.56
C LEU A 45 9.96 -2.73 -12.31
N ALA A 46 10.99 -2.05 -12.79
CA ALA A 46 11.14 -0.59 -12.74
C ALA A 46 10.32 0.11 -13.85
N HIS A 47 9.00 0.12 -13.72
CA HIS A 47 8.09 0.64 -14.76
C HIS A 47 7.71 2.13 -14.59
N ASP A 48 7.87 2.66 -13.38
CA ASP A 48 7.72 4.08 -13.06
C ASP A 48 8.58 4.51 -11.87
N SER A 49 8.67 5.82 -11.67
CA SER A 49 9.41 6.44 -10.57
C SER A 49 8.81 6.16 -9.19
N LEU A 50 7.55 5.73 -9.09
CA LEU A 50 6.93 5.33 -7.81
C LEU A 50 7.44 3.97 -7.31
N THR A 51 8.16 3.20 -8.13
CA THR A 51 8.90 2.03 -7.67
C THR A 51 9.91 2.33 -6.55
N ALA A 52 10.33 3.59 -6.40
CA ALA A 52 11.03 4.11 -5.22
C ALA A 52 10.34 3.72 -3.90
N ALA A 53 9.01 3.71 -3.86
CA ALA A 53 8.25 3.33 -2.68
C ALA A 53 8.29 1.82 -2.39
N VAL A 54 8.47 0.98 -3.40
CA VAL A 54 8.35 -0.48 -3.28
C VAL A 54 9.72 -1.13 -3.12
N ASN A 55 10.64 -0.86 -4.05
CA ASN A 55 12.01 -1.32 -4.01
C ASN A 55 12.95 -0.13 -4.35
N PRO A 56 13.64 0.44 -3.35
CA PRO A 56 14.54 1.56 -3.59
C PRO A 56 15.63 1.25 -4.63
N ALA A 57 16.07 -0.01 -4.80
CA ALA A 57 17.07 -0.37 -5.80
C ALA A 57 16.55 -0.27 -7.25
N ALA A 58 15.22 -0.40 -7.45
CA ALA A 58 14.61 -0.44 -8.78
C ALA A 58 14.79 0.88 -9.55
N ILE A 59 14.90 2.02 -8.85
CA ILE A 59 15.14 3.33 -9.49
C ILE A 59 16.48 3.38 -10.24
N GLY A 60 17.44 2.51 -9.88
CA GLY A 60 18.70 2.37 -10.59
C GLY A 60 18.53 1.81 -12.01
N ASN A 61 17.44 1.10 -12.27
CA ASN A 61 17.17 0.39 -13.52
C ASN A 61 16.01 0.98 -14.33
N LEU A 62 15.57 2.21 -14.01
CA LEU A 62 14.63 2.93 -14.87
C LEU A 62 15.24 3.19 -16.24
N SER A 63 14.46 2.98 -17.29
CA SER A 63 14.92 3.19 -18.67
C SER A 63 15.24 4.66 -18.99
N ALA A 64 14.58 5.60 -18.30
CA ALA A 64 14.82 7.02 -18.46
C ALA A 64 15.82 7.55 -17.43
N LYS A 65 16.74 8.42 -17.84
CA LYS A 65 17.66 9.11 -16.92
C LYS A 65 16.95 10.01 -15.93
N GLN A 66 15.79 10.53 -16.30
CA GLN A 66 14.93 11.33 -15.44
C GLN A 66 13.48 11.02 -15.81
N GLN A 67 12.66 10.73 -14.81
CA GLN A 67 11.27 10.37 -14.98
C GLN A 67 10.42 11.08 -13.93
N LEU A 68 9.30 11.64 -14.38
CA LEU A 68 8.23 12.19 -13.55
C LEU A 68 6.97 11.42 -13.92
N ASP A 69 6.35 10.77 -12.94
CA ASP A 69 5.07 10.08 -13.13
C ASP A 69 4.02 10.76 -12.24
N LEU A 70 2.85 11.02 -12.83
CA LEU A 70 1.70 11.61 -12.16
C LEU A 70 0.49 10.72 -12.45
N GLY A 71 -0.27 10.38 -11.41
CA GLY A 71 -1.44 9.52 -11.53
C GLY A 71 -2.54 9.92 -10.57
N VAL A 72 -3.75 9.47 -10.89
CA VAL A 72 -4.91 9.55 -9.99
C VAL A 72 -5.72 8.28 -10.16
N THR A 73 -6.00 7.60 -9.06
CA THR A 73 -6.90 6.44 -9.03
C THR A 73 -8.27 6.84 -8.51
N TYR A 74 -9.32 6.44 -9.24
CA TYR A 74 -10.70 6.52 -8.77
C TYR A 74 -11.09 5.21 -8.09
N PHE A 75 -11.38 5.28 -6.79
CA PHE A 75 -11.77 4.12 -5.99
C PHE A 75 -13.21 4.28 -5.49
N LYS A 76 -14.07 3.31 -5.82
CA LYS A 76 -15.48 3.29 -5.45
C LYS A 76 -15.84 1.92 -4.87
N PRO A 77 -15.63 1.68 -3.57
CA PRO A 77 -15.98 0.41 -2.95
C PRO A 77 -17.50 0.27 -2.79
N GLU A 78 -17.98 -0.98 -2.78
CA GLU A 78 -19.34 -1.34 -2.38
C GLU A 78 -19.26 -2.15 -1.09
N ARG A 79 -19.86 -1.62 -0.03
CA ARG A 79 -19.74 -2.12 1.35
C ARG A 79 -21.11 -2.32 1.96
N GLU A 80 -21.40 -3.55 2.37
CA GLU A 80 -22.63 -3.90 3.08
C GLU A 80 -22.31 -4.72 4.32
N SER A 81 -23.18 -4.65 5.32
CA SER A 81 -23.11 -5.53 6.48
C SER A 81 -24.49 -6.05 6.86
N ARG A 82 -24.54 -7.30 7.32
CA ARG A 82 -25.76 -7.94 7.80
C ARG A 82 -25.54 -8.47 9.21
N ILE A 83 -26.42 -8.09 10.13
CA ILE A 83 -26.49 -8.64 11.47
C ILE A 83 -27.65 -9.63 11.51
N SER A 84 -27.39 -10.83 12.03
CA SER A 84 -28.39 -11.90 12.19
C SER A 84 -28.15 -12.66 13.48
N GLY A 85 -29.22 -13.02 14.19
CA GLY A 85 -29.13 -13.78 15.44
C GLY A 85 -28.95 -12.89 16.67
N ASN A 86 -29.08 -11.57 16.53
CA ASN A 86 -29.15 -10.62 17.63
C ASN A 86 -30.43 -9.78 17.46
N PRO A 87 -31.57 -10.20 18.06
CA PRO A 87 -32.88 -9.59 17.82
C PRO A 87 -32.96 -8.07 18.03
N GLY A 88 -32.05 -7.47 18.80
CA GLY A 88 -31.97 -6.02 19.00
C GLY A 88 -31.22 -5.27 17.91
N LEU A 89 -30.36 -5.92 17.13
CA LEU A 89 -29.48 -5.30 16.12
C LEU A 89 -29.66 -5.90 14.71
N ASP A 90 -30.49 -6.93 14.55
CA ASP A 90 -30.71 -7.62 13.28
C ASP A 90 -31.13 -6.65 12.16
N GLY A 91 -30.46 -6.76 11.01
CA GLY A 91 -30.70 -5.88 9.87
C GLY A 91 -29.60 -5.92 8.82
N SER A 92 -29.89 -5.33 7.67
CA SER A 92 -28.90 -5.00 6.64
C SER A 92 -28.58 -3.51 6.67
N PHE A 93 -27.30 -3.18 6.56
CA PHE A 93 -26.79 -1.82 6.65
C PHE A 93 -25.86 -1.53 5.48
N ASP A 94 -26.15 -0.43 4.81
CA ASP A 94 -25.34 0.11 3.71
C ASP A 94 -24.22 0.97 4.30
N GLY A 95 -22.97 0.59 4.04
CA GLY A 95 -21.80 1.35 4.48
C GLY A 95 -21.42 2.47 3.52
N ASN A 96 -22.08 2.66 2.38
CA ASN A 96 -21.59 3.47 1.27
C ASN A 96 -22.02 4.96 1.33
N ASP A 97 -22.25 5.54 2.51
CA ASP A 97 -22.60 6.97 2.61
C ASP A 97 -21.48 7.85 2.01
N THR A 98 -20.23 7.51 2.34
CA THR A 98 -19.05 7.95 1.57
C THR A 98 -18.66 6.88 0.54
N LYS A 99 -18.84 7.18 -0.75
CA LYS A 99 -18.76 6.18 -1.84
C LYS A 99 -17.58 6.31 -2.80
N ALA A 100 -16.95 7.47 -2.91
CA ALA A 100 -16.00 7.75 -3.98
C ALA A 100 -14.77 8.45 -3.44
N PHE A 101 -13.61 7.94 -3.83
CA PHE A 101 -12.31 8.39 -3.35
C PHE A 101 -11.38 8.62 -4.53
N TRP A 102 -10.66 9.74 -4.48
CA TRP A 102 -9.65 10.09 -5.46
C TRP A 102 -8.29 10.00 -4.79
N MET A 103 -7.41 9.20 -5.36
CA MET A 103 -6.10 8.89 -4.77
C MET A 103 -5.01 9.36 -5.71
N PRO A 104 -4.44 10.56 -5.49
CA PRO A 104 -3.35 11.05 -6.32
C PRO A 104 -2.03 10.34 -5.96
N GLU A 105 -1.18 10.22 -6.96
CA GLU A 105 0.17 9.68 -6.83
C GLU A 105 1.15 10.53 -7.65
N VAL A 106 2.35 10.72 -7.11
CA VAL A 106 3.42 11.47 -7.75
C VAL A 106 4.74 10.74 -7.52
N GLY A 107 5.48 10.50 -8.58
CA GLY A 107 6.82 9.93 -8.52
C GLY A 107 7.80 10.80 -9.30
N PHE A 108 9.01 10.93 -8.78
CA PHE A 108 10.13 11.48 -9.52
C PHE A 108 11.37 10.64 -9.25
N ALA A 109 12.12 10.31 -10.29
CA ALA A 109 13.39 9.60 -10.16
C ALA A 109 14.40 10.11 -11.18
N ARG A 110 15.67 10.11 -10.80
CA ARG A 110 16.77 10.55 -11.66
C ARG A 110 18.04 9.75 -11.42
N GLN A 111 18.67 9.34 -12.51
CA GLN A 111 20.05 8.88 -12.55
C GLN A 111 20.96 10.10 -12.49
N HIS A 112 21.67 10.25 -11.37
CA HIS A 112 22.61 11.34 -11.15
C HIS A 112 23.94 11.08 -11.86
N SER A 113 24.40 9.83 -11.82
CA SER A 113 25.62 9.34 -12.47
C SER A 113 25.42 7.88 -12.90
N ASP A 114 26.47 7.26 -13.46
CA ASP A 114 26.44 5.84 -13.84
C ASP A 114 26.26 4.90 -12.63
N VAL A 115 26.54 5.39 -11.43
CA VAL A 115 26.48 4.60 -10.18
C VAL A 115 25.42 5.05 -9.19
N LEU A 116 24.92 6.28 -9.29
CA LEU A 116 24.02 6.85 -8.29
C LEU A 116 22.70 7.31 -8.92
N SER A 117 21.60 6.89 -8.32
CA SER A 117 20.25 7.38 -8.62
C SER A 117 19.55 7.85 -7.35
N TYR A 118 18.62 8.78 -7.48
CA TYR A 118 17.75 9.19 -6.38
C TYR A 118 16.31 9.35 -6.86
N GLY A 119 15.36 9.23 -5.93
CA GLY A 119 13.95 9.36 -6.22
C GLY A 119 13.12 9.82 -5.04
N ILE A 120 11.90 10.23 -5.32
CA ILE A 120 10.87 10.56 -4.35
C ILE A 120 9.53 10.07 -4.88
N ALA A 121 8.74 9.45 -4.00
CA ALA A 121 7.39 8.99 -4.30
C ALA A 121 6.42 9.49 -3.22
N LEU A 122 5.33 10.11 -3.66
CA LEU A 122 4.19 10.53 -2.87
C LEU A 122 3.00 9.65 -3.25
N TYR A 123 2.42 8.95 -2.28
CA TYR A 123 1.28 8.08 -2.50
C TYR A 123 0.42 7.99 -1.24
N GLY A 124 -0.86 7.67 -1.41
CA GLY A 124 -1.81 7.57 -0.31
C GLY A 124 -2.37 6.17 -0.14
N ASN A 125 -2.70 5.80 1.09
CA ASN A 125 -3.64 4.72 1.39
C ASN A 125 -4.89 5.33 2.05
N GLY A 126 -6.06 4.89 1.63
CA GLY A 126 -7.33 5.50 2.03
C GLY A 126 -8.48 5.04 1.18
N GLY A 127 -9.68 5.44 1.55
CA GLY A 127 -10.89 5.19 0.77
C GLY A 127 -11.57 3.85 0.99
N MET A 128 -11.08 3.04 1.93
CA MET A 128 -11.79 1.85 2.43
C MET A 128 -12.53 2.14 3.74
N ASN A 129 -12.86 3.41 3.96
CA ASN A 129 -13.67 3.89 5.07
C ASN A 129 -15.00 3.16 5.11
N THR A 130 -15.55 3.01 6.31
CA THR A 130 -16.94 2.60 6.46
C THR A 130 -17.76 3.74 6.99
N ASP A 131 -18.93 4.00 6.39
CA ASP A 131 -19.80 5.11 6.77
C ASP A 131 -21.27 4.73 6.60
N TYR A 132 -21.88 4.32 7.71
CA TYR A 132 -23.26 3.90 7.79
C TYR A 132 -24.13 5.09 8.18
N ALA A 133 -24.91 5.61 7.21
CA ALA A 133 -25.95 6.61 7.50
C ALA A 133 -26.98 6.07 8.52
N ARG A 134 -27.37 4.80 8.37
CA ARG A 134 -28.13 4.06 9.37
C ARG A 134 -27.17 3.28 10.27
N ASN A 135 -26.98 3.77 11.49
CA ASN A 135 -26.05 3.17 12.43
C ASN A 135 -26.51 1.76 12.88
N PRO A 136 -25.69 0.71 12.66
CA PRO A 136 -26.00 -0.65 13.09
C PRO A 136 -26.02 -0.84 14.61
N PHE A 137 -25.48 0.13 15.37
CA PHE A 137 -25.37 0.12 16.82
C PHE A 137 -26.33 1.12 17.49
N ASP A 138 -27.23 1.78 16.74
CA ASP A 138 -28.24 2.68 17.30
C ASP A 138 -29.06 2.03 18.45
N PRO A 139 -29.51 0.76 18.32
CA PRO A 139 -30.23 0.10 19.42
C PRO A 139 -29.36 -0.24 20.65
N SER A 140 -28.03 -0.06 20.60
CA SER A 140 -27.10 -0.25 21.72
C SER A 140 -26.57 1.07 22.30
N ASN A 141 -27.38 2.12 22.28
CA ASN A 141 -27.06 3.49 22.74
C ASN A 141 -25.99 4.21 21.90
N ALA A 142 -25.75 3.79 20.66
CA ALA A 142 -25.01 4.64 19.73
C ALA A 142 -25.92 5.74 19.17
N SER A 143 -25.33 6.85 18.76
CA SER A 143 -26.07 7.96 18.15
C SER A 143 -25.32 8.50 16.94
N GLY A 144 -26.06 9.00 15.94
CA GLY A 144 -25.51 9.51 14.69
C GLY A 144 -25.05 8.40 13.74
N SER A 145 -24.42 8.77 12.61
CA SER A 145 -23.84 7.80 11.69
C SER A 145 -22.70 7.02 12.33
N ALA A 146 -22.51 5.77 11.90
CA ALA A 146 -21.39 4.95 12.36
C ALA A 146 -20.34 4.82 11.27
N GLY A 147 -19.08 4.98 11.62
CA GLY A 147 -18.04 4.85 10.62
C GLY A 147 -16.64 4.93 11.15
N VAL A 148 -15.71 4.40 10.34
CA VAL A 148 -14.27 4.48 10.57
C VAL A 148 -13.60 5.01 9.32
N ASN A 149 -12.76 6.02 9.50
CA ASN A 149 -11.87 6.56 8.49
C ASN A 149 -10.42 6.40 8.96
N LEU A 150 -9.54 5.94 8.07
CA LEU A 150 -8.11 6.03 8.22
C LEU A 150 -7.56 6.64 6.92
N GLU A 151 -6.70 7.64 6.97
CA GLU A 151 -6.08 8.15 5.74
C GLU A 151 -4.60 8.19 6.00
N GLN A 152 -3.80 7.80 5.02
CA GLN A 152 -2.35 7.74 5.17
C GLN A 152 -1.71 8.37 3.95
N LEU A 153 -0.84 9.34 4.17
CA LEU A 153 0.02 9.94 3.17
C LEU A 153 1.44 9.46 3.40
N PHE A 154 2.06 8.90 2.37
CA PHE A 154 3.45 8.46 2.38
C PHE A 154 4.28 9.33 1.47
N VAL A 155 5.44 9.76 1.97
CA VAL A 155 6.51 10.38 1.19
C VAL A 155 7.74 9.51 1.34
N THR A 156 8.14 8.82 0.29
CA THR A 156 9.34 7.99 0.30
C THR A 156 10.43 8.61 -0.54
N SER A 157 11.53 9.01 0.09
CA SER A 157 12.76 9.45 -0.58
C SER A 157 13.73 8.28 -0.67
N THR A 158 14.35 8.08 -1.83
CA THR A 158 15.24 6.95 -2.08
C THR A 158 16.54 7.36 -2.72
N VAL A 159 17.57 6.57 -2.44
CA VAL A 159 18.83 6.55 -3.17
C VAL A 159 19.14 5.12 -3.58
N ALA A 160 19.70 4.95 -4.77
CA ALA A 160 20.17 3.67 -5.26
C ALA A 160 21.61 3.78 -5.73
N TYR A 161 22.39 2.76 -5.41
CA TYR A 161 23.80 2.65 -5.72
C TYR A 161 24.07 1.38 -6.53
N ARG A 162 24.60 1.54 -7.73
CA ARG A 162 25.02 0.45 -8.61
C ARG A 162 26.37 -0.06 -8.14
N LEU A 163 26.41 -1.30 -7.65
CA LEU A 163 27.64 -1.97 -7.25
C LEU A 163 28.46 -2.41 -8.46
N ASN A 164 27.77 -2.89 -9.50
CA ASN A 164 28.32 -3.30 -10.78
C ASN A 164 27.19 -3.40 -11.82
N ASP A 165 27.50 -3.85 -13.03
CA ASP A 165 26.54 -3.95 -14.14
C ASP A 165 25.31 -4.82 -13.81
N GLN A 166 25.42 -5.76 -12.86
CA GLN A 166 24.36 -6.72 -12.52
C GLN A 166 23.62 -6.40 -11.22
N HIS A 167 24.20 -5.60 -10.31
CA HIS A 167 23.70 -5.44 -8.95
C HIS A 167 23.53 -3.98 -8.54
N VAL A 168 22.36 -3.68 -7.99
CA VAL A 168 22.00 -2.38 -7.44
C VAL A 168 21.49 -2.57 -6.01
N LEU A 169 21.95 -1.71 -5.11
CA LEU A 169 21.41 -1.57 -3.76
C LEU A 169 20.60 -0.28 -3.68
N GLY A 170 19.62 -0.24 -2.78
CA GLY A 170 18.83 0.94 -2.52
C GLY A 170 18.53 1.12 -1.04
N LEU A 171 18.40 2.38 -0.65
CA LEU A 171 17.98 2.82 0.66
C LEU A 171 16.81 3.80 0.48
N GLY A 172 15.72 3.55 1.19
CA GLY A 172 14.54 4.42 1.23
C GLY A 172 14.26 4.90 2.64
N LEU A 173 13.88 6.16 2.75
CA LEU A 173 13.32 6.77 3.96
C LEU A 173 11.88 7.18 3.65
N THR A 174 10.94 6.61 4.38
CA THR A 174 9.51 6.88 4.26
C THR A 174 9.05 7.72 5.44
N TRP A 175 8.52 8.90 5.19
CA TRP A 175 7.69 9.63 6.13
C TRP A 175 6.23 9.26 5.91
N VAL A 176 5.49 9.08 6.99
CA VAL A 176 4.04 8.84 6.95
C VAL A 176 3.32 9.85 7.83
N HIS A 177 2.21 10.38 7.33
CA HIS A 177 1.21 11.07 8.13
C HIS A 177 -0.11 10.33 7.98
N GLN A 178 -0.71 9.96 9.10
CA GLN A 178 -1.97 9.26 9.13
C GLN A 178 -3.01 10.00 9.96
N SER A 179 -4.26 9.95 9.52
CA SER A 179 -5.41 10.47 10.23
C SER A 179 -6.38 9.33 10.53
N PHE A 180 -7.03 9.35 11.69
CA PHE A 180 -8.01 8.36 12.10
C PHE A 180 -9.25 9.04 12.67
N LYS A 181 -10.43 8.52 12.33
CA LYS A 181 -11.71 8.97 12.88
C LYS A 181 -12.64 7.79 13.08
N ALA A 182 -13.29 7.73 14.23
CA ALA A 182 -14.36 6.78 14.53
C ALA A 182 -15.60 7.49 15.06
N ASN A 183 -16.77 7.20 14.50
CA ASN A 183 -18.06 7.76 14.91
C ASN A 183 -19.09 6.65 15.11
N GLY A 184 -20.13 6.94 15.90
CA GLY A 184 -21.29 6.07 16.07
C GLY A 184 -21.01 4.71 16.73
N ILE A 185 -19.90 4.55 17.46
CA ILE A 185 -19.53 3.30 18.16
C ILE A 185 -19.53 3.43 19.70
N GLN A 186 -20.36 4.32 20.26
CA GLN A 186 -20.45 4.59 21.70
C GLN A 186 -20.82 3.34 22.52
N GLY A 187 -21.58 2.40 21.94
CA GLY A 187 -21.95 1.15 22.60
C GLY A 187 -20.76 0.28 23.05
N PHE A 188 -19.55 0.55 22.52
CA PHE A 188 -18.32 -0.14 22.90
C PHE A 188 -17.55 0.57 24.05
N ALA A 189 -18.08 1.67 24.61
CA ALA A 189 -17.41 2.43 25.67
C ALA A 189 -16.99 1.58 26.87
N MET A 190 -17.82 0.62 27.28
CA MET A 190 -17.55 -0.28 28.41
C MET A 190 -16.43 -1.30 28.16
N MET A 191 -15.97 -1.43 26.91
CA MET A 191 -14.91 -2.35 26.50
C MET A 191 -13.58 -1.61 26.27
N SER A 192 -13.56 -0.29 26.42
CA SER A 192 -12.39 0.56 26.25
C SER A 192 -11.74 0.91 27.59
N GLN A 193 -10.43 1.14 27.58
CA GLN A 193 -9.71 1.72 28.71
C GLN A 193 -10.12 3.18 28.96
N ASP A 194 -10.52 3.88 27.90
CA ASP A 194 -11.11 5.22 27.96
C ASP A 194 -12.43 5.19 27.19
N GLY A 195 -13.53 4.97 27.90
CA GLY A 195 -14.88 4.90 27.31
C GLY A 195 -15.37 6.25 26.78
N GLY A 196 -14.82 7.37 27.26
CA GLY A 196 -15.18 8.71 26.79
C GLY A 196 -14.57 9.04 25.43
N ALA A 197 -13.44 8.42 25.08
CA ALA A 197 -12.70 8.69 23.85
C ALA A 197 -12.97 7.71 22.69
N VAL A 198 -13.90 6.76 22.84
CA VAL A 198 -14.15 5.69 21.84
C VAL A 198 -14.75 6.20 20.52
N SER A 199 -15.58 7.23 20.57
CA SER A 199 -16.41 7.65 19.44
C SER A 199 -16.56 9.17 19.41
N ASN A 200 -16.75 9.72 18.21
CA ASN A 200 -17.08 11.12 17.97
C ASN A 200 -16.04 12.13 18.52
N GLN A 201 -14.77 11.74 18.59
CA GLN A 201 -13.66 12.61 19.03
C GLN A 201 -13.10 13.51 17.91
N GLY A 202 -13.71 13.48 16.73
CA GLY A 202 -13.15 14.10 15.55
C GLY A 202 -12.01 13.27 14.95
N THR A 203 -11.06 13.95 14.30
CA THR A 203 -9.93 13.31 13.62
C THR A 203 -8.69 13.39 14.50
N ASP A 204 -8.14 12.24 14.86
CA ASP A 204 -6.82 12.14 15.46
C ASP A 204 -5.75 11.95 14.37
N THR A 205 -4.50 12.35 14.64
CA THR A 205 -3.42 12.26 13.65
C THR A 205 -2.13 11.72 14.26
N SER A 206 -1.34 11.00 13.46
CA SER A 206 -0.04 10.48 13.85
C SER A 206 0.93 10.64 12.70
N THR A 207 2.20 10.88 13.02
CA THR A 207 3.30 10.86 12.05
C THR A 207 4.32 9.80 12.42
N GLY A 208 4.94 9.19 11.42
CA GLY A 208 5.93 8.16 11.60
C GLY A 208 7.02 8.19 10.53
N TRP A 209 8.06 7.40 10.76
CA TRP A 209 9.17 7.21 9.84
C TRP A 209 9.45 5.72 9.67
N GLY A 210 9.82 5.31 8.46
CA GLY A 210 10.21 3.95 8.11
C GLY A 210 11.43 3.95 7.22
N VAL A 211 12.22 2.89 7.29
CA VAL A 211 13.40 2.69 6.44
C VAL A 211 13.19 1.44 5.61
N LYS A 212 13.59 1.49 4.34
CA LYS A 212 13.58 0.35 3.42
C LYS A 212 14.98 0.14 2.86
N LEU A 213 15.38 -1.12 2.77
CA LEU A 213 16.53 -1.55 2.00
C LEU A 213 16.00 -2.33 0.80
N GLY A 214 16.69 -2.21 -0.32
CA GLY A 214 16.38 -2.95 -1.52
C GLY A 214 17.64 -3.45 -2.18
N TRP A 215 17.56 -4.62 -2.78
CA TRP A 215 18.55 -5.16 -3.69
C TRP A 215 17.86 -5.59 -4.98
N GLN A 216 18.55 -5.38 -6.09
CA GLN A 216 18.16 -5.91 -7.38
C GLN A 216 19.37 -6.49 -8.09
N GLY A 217 19.26 -7.74 -8.54
CA GLY A 217 20.32 -8.51 -9.16
C GLY A 217 19.88 -9.20 -10.45
N GLU A 218 20.61 -8.97 -11.53
CA GLU A 218 20.41 -9.67 -12.80
C GLU A 218 21.22 -10.98 -12.82
N VAL A 219 20.58 -12.08 -12.42
CA VAL A 219 21.23 -13.39 -12.24
C VAL A 219 21.42 -14.13 -13.57
N LEU A 220 20.48 -13.99 -14.50
CA LEU A 220 20.70 -14.32 -15.90
C LEU A 220 20.46 -13.07 -16.73
N LYS A 221 21.51 -12.65 -17.44
CA LYS A 221 21.48 -11.48 -18.31
C LYS A 221 20.30 -11.55 -19.28
N GLU A 222 19.48 -10.51 -19.27
CA GLU A 222 18.28 -10.27 -20.07
C GLU A 222 17.16 -11.31 -19.88
N ARG A 223 17.24 -12.16 -18.84
CA ARG A 223 16.28 -13.27 -18.63
C ARG A 223 15.74 -13.39 -17.23
N LEU A 224 16.53 -13.06 -16.21
CA LEU A 224 16.13 -13.22 -14.82
C LEU A 224 16.72 -12.14 -13.92
N THR A 225 15.82 -11.32 -13.38
CA THR A 225 16.11 -10.37 -12.31
C THR A 225 15.51 -10.89 -11.01
N LEU A 226 16.32 -10.89 -9.95
CA LEU A 226 15.90 -11.16 -8.58
C LEU A 226 15.96 -9.88 -7.75
N VAL A 227 15.13 -9.82 -6.70
CA VAL A 227 15.04 -8.70 -5.78
C VAL A 227 14.87 -9.17 -4.35
N ALA A 228 15.31 -8.36 -3.39
CA ALA A 228 15.18 -8.60 -1.95
C ALA A 228 15.05 -7.27 -1.20
#